data_AF-A0A9D0VFU0-F1
#
_entry.id   AF-A0A9D0VFU0-F1
#
_cell.length_a   1.000
_cell.length_b   1.000
_cell.length_c   1.000
_cell.angle_alpha   90.00
_cell.angle_beta   90.00
_cell.angle_gamma   90.00
#
_symmetry.space_group_name_H-M   'P 1'
#
loop_
_entity.id
_entity.type
_entity.pdbx_description
1 polymer ?
#
loop_
_entity_poly.entity_id
_entity_poly.type
_entity_poly.pdbx_seq_one_letter_code
_entity_poly.pdbx_strand_id
1 'polypeptide(L)'
;MSGRGEGRVSGEGDDLQEQHQERLRLLGLCALWVLGVGATTSWGAHQLEVSLQHDVAAALEASGLSHLGVSVHQRDVWLIGAVPDPMTQARARIAAAGVPGVHRVDATALVIEGGARR
;
A
#
# COMPACT_ATOMS: atom_id res chain seq x y z
N MET A 1 -76.26 11.06 37.46
CA MET A 1 -75.50 12.32 37.69
C MET A 1 -74.24 11.96 38.48
N SER A 2 -73.11 12.62 38.19
CA SER A 2 -71.72 12.36 38.64
C SER A 2 -71.05 11.16 37.94
N GLY A 3 -69.92 11.25 37.24
CA GLY A 3 -68.90 12.29 37.12
C GLY A 3 -67.63 11.91 37.90
N ARG A 4 -66.61 11.37 37.22
CA ARG A 4 -65.18 11.53 37.58
C ARG A 4 -64.29 10.93 36.49
N GLY A 5 -63.50 11.78 35.85
CA GLY A 5 -62.40 11.36 34.99
C GLY A 5 -61.14 11.11 35.81
N GLU A 6 -60.19 10.39 35.22
CA GLU A 6 -58.77 10.50 35.52
C GLU A 6 -58.00 10.12 34.25
N GLY A 7 -57.46 11.13 33.58
CA GLY A 7 -56.41 10.95 32.59
C GLY A 7 -55.11 10.63 33.32
N ARG A 8 -54.41 9.61 32.84
CA ARG A 8 -52.97 9.44 33.06
C ARG A 8 -52.35 9.16 31.70
N VAL A 9 -51.95 10.22 31.02
CA VAL A 9 -50.92 10.14 29.97
C VAL A 9 -49.61 9.94 30.71
N SER A 10 -49.08 8.72 30.65
CA SER A 10 -47.79 8.36 31.22
C SER A 10 -47.02 7.65 30.12
N GLY A 11 -46.08 8.36 29.50
CA GLY A 11 -45.22 7.80 28.44
C GLY A 11 -44.80 8.82 27.41
N GLU A 12 -44.23 9.96 27.83
CA GLU A 12 -43.70 10.98 26.89
C GLU A 12 -42.27 11.42 27.27
N GLY A 13 -41.63 10.70 28.21
CA GLY A 13 -40.28 11.00 28.70
C GLY A 13 -39.18 10.06 28.19
N ASP A 14 -39.52 8.84 27.79
CA ASP A 14 -38.54 7.81 27.37
C ASP A 14 -38.17 7.95 25.88
N ASP A 15 -39.12 8.33 25.02
CA ASP A 15 -38.91 8.41 23.56
C ASP A 15 -37.88 9.48 23.16
N LEU A 16 -37.77 10.56 23.93
CA LEU A 16 -36.81 11.64 23.67
C LEU A 16 -35.36 11.27 24.06
N GLN A 17 -35.19 10.38 25.05
CA GLN A 17 -33.87 9.91 25.46
C GLN A 17 -33.31 8.86 24.50
N GLU A 18 -34.13 7.92 24.03
CA GLU A 18 -33.71 6.95 23.01
C GLU A 18 -33.30 7.65 21.70
N GLN A 19 -34.07 8.64 21.26
CA GLN A 19 -33.77 9.37 20.03
C GLN A 19 -32.49 10.20 20.12
N HIS A 20 -32.14 10.75 21.29
CA HIS A 20 -30.88 11.47 21.49
C HIS A 20 -29.67 10.52 21.51
N GLN A 21 -29.84 9.31 22.05
CA GLN A 21 -28.79 8.31 22.14
C GLN A 21 -28.47 7.67 20.77
N GLU A 22 -29.47 7.49 19.91
CA GLU A 22 -29.27 7.02 18.52
C GLU A 22 -28.54 8.05 17.65
N ARG A 23 -28.84 9.35 17.81
CA ARG A 23 -28.16 10.42 17.07
C ARG A 23 -26.67 10.50 17.42
N LEU A 24 -26.31 10.24 18.68
CA LEU A 24 -24.91 10.19 19.12
C LEU A 24 -24.17 8.95 18.57
N ARG A 25 -24.85 7.80 18.46
CA ARG A 25 -24.27 6.59 17.83
C ARG A 25 -24.00 6.79 16.34
N LEU A 26 -24.93 7.41 15.61
CA LEU A 26 -24.77 7.70 14.19
C LEU A 26 -23.62 8.70 13.93
N LEU A 27 -23.52 9.75 14.76
CA LEU A 27 -22.42 10.73 14.65
C LEU A 27 -21.06 10.13 15.01
N GLY A 28 -20.99 9.25 16.03
CA GLY A 28 -19.76 8.54 16.39
C GLY A 28 -19.27 7.58 15.29
N LEU A 29 -20.19 6.89 14.61
CA LEU A 29 -19.85 6.03 13.47
C LEU A 29 -19.36 6.82 12.25
N CYS A 30 -19.93 7.99 11.97
CA CYS A 30 -19.46 8.85 10.88
C CYS A 30 -18.06 9.44 11.15
N ALA A 31 -17.75 9.82 12.40
CA ALA A 31 -16.42 10.33 12.75
C ALA A 31 -15.32 9.26 12.63
N LEU A 32 -15.65 7.98 12.87
CA LEU A 32 -14.71 6.87 12.71
C LEU A 32 -14.35 6.59 11.24
N TRP A 33 -15.27 6.84 10.31
CA TRP A 33 -15.02 6.65 8.87
C TRP A 33 -14.15 7.76 8.27
N VAL A 34 -14.23 8.99 8.79
CA VAL A 34 -13.46 10.12 8.24
C VAL A 34 -11.99 10.11 8.71
N LEU A 35 -11.70 9.57 9.90
CA LEU A 35 -10.32 9.44 10.39
C LEU A 35 -9.63 8.11 9.97
N GLY A 36 -10.39 7.09 9.56
CA GLY A 36 -9.86 5.80 9.12
C GLY A 36 -9.30 5.75 7.69
N VAL A 37 -9.66 6.71 6.83
CA VAL A 37 -9.23 6.73 5.41
C VAL A 37 -7.98 7.59 5.20
N GLY A 38 -7.67 8.51 6.10
CA GLY A 38 -6.52 9.42 5.97
C GLY A 38 -5.16 8.84 6.39
N ALA A 39 -5.14 7.77 7.20
CA ALA A 39 -3.91 7.22 7.78
C ALA A 39 -3.36 5.98 7.06
N THR A 40 -4.03 5.46 6.04
CA THR A 40 -3.66 4.18 5.40
C THR A 40 -2.77 4.32 4.16
N THR A 41 -2.51 5.54 3.68
CA THR A 41 -1.77 5.73 2.43
C THR A 41 -0.25 5.57 2.57
N SER A 42 0.31 5.74 3.77
CA SER A 42 1.77 5.62 3.98
C SER A 42 2.24 4.17 4.22
N TRP A 43 1.46 3.35 4.94
CA TRP A 43 1.81 1.93 5.15
C TRP A 43 1.62 1.06 3.91
N GLY A 44 0.61 1.35 3.07
CA GLY A 44 0.39 0.62 1.82
C GLY A 44 1.52 0.83 0.80
N ALA A 45 2.06 2.05 0.72
CA ALA A 45 3.16 2.37 -0.19
C ALA A 45 4.45 1.61 0.18
N HIS A 46 4.80 1.57 1.47
CA HIS A 46 5.98 0.84 1.93
C HIS A 46 5.85 -0.68 1.78
N GLN A 47 4.67 -1.27 2.01
CA GLN A 47 4.48 -2.70 1.77
C GLN A 47 4.60 -3.07 0.29
N LEU A 48 4.12 -2.21 -0.62
CA LEU A 48 4.27 -2.40 -2.06
C LEU A 48 5.74 -2.35 -2.49
N GLU A 49 6.54 -1.41 -1.95
CA GLU A 49 7.96 -1.29 -2.27
C GLU A 49 8.76 -2.52 -1.81
N VAL A 50 8.53 -3.01 -0.59
CA VAL A 50 9.22 -4.19 -0.05
C VAL A 50 8.86 -5.45 -0.83
N SER A 51 7.58 -5.64 -1.19
CA SER A 51 7.15 -6.77 -2.01
C SER A 51 7.82 -6.74 -3.39
N LEU A 52 7.78 -5.59 -4.07
CA LEU A 52 8.37 -5.46 -5.41
C LEU A 52 9.88 -5.68 -5.38
N GLN A 53 10.58 -5.18 -4.36
CA GLN A 53 12.01 -5.40 -4.21
C GLN A 53 12.33 -6.89 -4.03
N HIS A 54 11.51 -7.62 -3.25
CA HIS A 54 11.65 -9.06 -3.08
C HIS A 54 11.40 -9.81 -4.40
N ASP A 55 10.32 -9.48 -5.12
CA ASP A 55 9.94 -10.13 -6.37
C ASP A 55 11.00 -9.92 -7.47
N VAL A 56 11.57 -8.72 -7.56
CA VAL A 56 12.67 -8.41 -8.48
C VAL A 56 13.94 -9.16 -8.10
N ALA A 57 14.29 -9.24 -6.82
CA ALA A 57 15.44 -10.02 -6.38
C ALA A 57 15.28 -11.50 -6.73
N ALA A 58 14.09 -12.08 -6.53
CA ALA A 58 13.78 -13.45 -6.90
C ALA A 58 13.88 -13.69 -8.42
N ALA A 59 13.41 -12.75 -9.25
CA ALA A 59 13.53 -12.84 -10.71
C ALA A 59 14.99 -12.80 -11.19
N LEU A 60 15.83 -11.98 -10.54
CA LEU A 60 17.26 -11.92 -10.82
C LEU A 60 17.97 -13.21 -10.38
N GLU A 61 17.62 -13.75 -9.21
CA GLU A 61 18.14 -15.03 -8.74
C GLU A 61 17.80 -16.18 -9.70
N ALA A 62 16.55 -16.27 -10.16
CA ALA A 62 16.13 -17.25 -11.17
C ALA A 62 16.89 -17.11 -12.50
N SER A 63 17.44 -15.92 -12.78
CA SER A 63 18.26 -15.62 -13.95
C SER A 63 19.77 -15.82 -13.71
N GLY A 64 20.18 -16.28 -12.52
CA GLY A 64 21.57 -16.46 -12.14
C GLY A 64 22.31 -15.17 -11.78
N LEU A 65 21.59 -14.11 -11.41
CA LEU A 65 22.09 -12.76 -11.14
C LEU A 65 21.86 -12.34 -9.68
N SER A 66 21.90 -13.29 -8.75
CA SER A 66 21.65 -13.06 -7.31
C SER A 66 22.68 -12.17 -6.62
N HIS A 67 23.81 -11.89 -7.27
CA HIS A 67 24.85 -10.98 -6.79
C HIS A 67 24.52 -9.50 -7.03
N LEU A 68 23.46 -9.20 -7.80
CA LEU A 68 23.05 -7.81 -8.07
C LEU A 68 22.20 -7.26 -6.92
N GLY A 69 22.50 -6.02 -6.54
CA GLY A 69 21.68 -5.24 -5.62
C GLY A 69 20.45 -4.68 -6.33
N VAL A 70 19.33 -4.62 -5.60
CA VAL A 70 18.06 -4.06 -6.07
C VAL A 70 17.59 -2.99 -5.10
N SER A 71 17.26 -1.82 -5.63
CA SER A 71 16.56 -0.77 -4.89
C SER A 71 15.28 -0.41 -5.61
N VAL A 72 14.19 -0.25 -4.86
CA VAL A 72 12.88 0.11 -5.41
C VAL A 72 12.42 1.41 -4.77
N HIS A 73 11.90 2.31 -5.60
CA HIS A 73 11.23 3.52 -5.14
C HIS A 73 10.05 3.81 -6.08
N GLN A 74 8.83 3.91 -5.54
CA GLN A 74 7.64 4.22 -6.34
C GLN A 74 7.46 3.33 -7.61
N ARG A 75 7.84 2.05 -7.54
CA ARG A 75 7.81 1.07 -8.66
C ARG A 75 8.88 1.24 -9.73
N ASP A 76 9.78 2.20 -9.56
CA ASP A 76 11.01 2.27 -10.32
C ASP A 76 12.06 1.40 -9.63
N VAL A 77 12.81 0.65 -10.43
CA VAL A 77 13.79 -0.33 -9.98
C VAL A 77 15.18 0.13 -10.41
N TRP A 78 16.12 0.22 -9.47
CA TRP A 78 17.54 0.45 -9.73
C TRP A 78 18.34 -0.83 -9.49
N LEU A 79 19.06 -1.26 -10.52
CA LEU A 79 19.98 -2.39 -10.46
C LEU A 79 21.40 -1.89 -10.20
N ILE A 80 22.06 -2.46 -9.20
CA ILE A 80 23.37 -2.02 -8.71
C ILE A 80 24.31 -3.21 -8.66
N GLY A 81 25.55 -3.04 -9.09
CA GLY A 81 26.56 -4.10 -9.04
C GLY A 81 27.44 -4.15 -10.28
N ALA A 82 28.07 -5.30 -10.48
CA ALA A 82 28.94 -5.56 -11.61
C ALA A 82 28.40 -6.70 -12.48
N VAL A 83 28.55 -6.56 -13.79
CA VAL A 83 28.19 -7.59 -14.77
C VAL A 83 29.34 -7.79 -15.76
N PRO A 84 29.54 -9.01 -16.27
CA PRO A 84 30.68 -9.31 -17.14
C PRO A 84 30.60 -8.60 -18.50
N ASP A 85 29.38 -8.38 -19.02
CA ASP A 85 29.18 -7.91 -20.39
C ASP A 85 27.80 -7.21 -20.58
N PRO A 86 27.61 -6.45 -21.68
CA PRO A 86 26.35 -5.75 -21.97
C PRO A 86 25.14 -6.68 -22.16
N MET A 87 25.33 -7.92 -22.63
CA MET A 87 24.25 -8.89 -22.76
C MET A 87 23.74 -9.30 -21.38
N THR A 88 24.64 -9.48 -20.41
CA THR A 88 24.28 -9.74 -19.02
C THR A 88 23.54 -8.56 -18.38
N GLN A 89 23.96 -7.31 -18.67
CA GLN A 89 23.22 -6.10 -18.29
C GLN A 89 21.80 -6.09 -18.88
N ALA A 90 21.65 -6.45 -20.16
CA ALA A 90 20.35 -6.52 -20.83
C ALA A 90 19.45 -7.61 -20.24
N ARG A 91 20.01 -8.78 -19.91
CA ARG A 91 19.28 -9.87 -19.23
C ARG A 91 18.77 -9.44 -17.86
N ALA A 92 19.60 -8.75 -17.07
CA ALA A 92 19.18 -8.21 -15.77
C ALA A 92 17.99 -7.25 -15.92
N ARG A 93 18.03 -6.36 -16.93
CA ARG A 93 16.92 -5.44 -17.23
C ARG A 93 15.65 -6.18 -17.63
N ILE A 94 15.75 -7.19 -18.48
CA ILE A 94 14.59 -7.97 -18.94
C ILE A 94 13.96 -8.74 -17.78
N ALA A 95 14.78 -9.37 -16.94
CA ALA A 95 14.31 -10.10 -15.77
C ALA A 95 13.55 -9.17 -14.80
N ALA A 96 14.12 -8.01 -14.47
CA ALA A 96 13.46 -7.03 -13.60
C ALA A 96 12.21 -6.41 -14.22
N ALA A 97 12.23 -6.08 -15.53
CA ALA A 97 11.09 -5.49 -16.22
C ALA A 97 9.92 -6.47 -16.40
N GLY A 98 10.20 -7.77 -16.36
CA GLY A 98 9.18 -8.83 -16.41
C GLY A 98 8.38 -8.99 -15.11
N VAL A 99 8.79 -8.33 -14.02
CA VAL A 99 8.10 -8.43 -12.73
C VAL A 99 6.83 -7.55 -12.73
N PRO A 100 5.66 -8.12 -12.42
CA PRO A 100 4.41 -7.37 -12.36
C PRO A 100 4.50 -6.18 -11.38
N GLY A 101 4.04 -5.01 -11.82
CA GLY A 101 4.04 -3.80 -11.00
C GLY A 101 5.30 -2.96 -11.13
N VAL A 102 6.35 -3.43 -11.83
CA VAL A 102 7.50 -2.59 -12.20
C VAL A 102 7.09 -1.59 -13.28
N HIS A 103 7.38 -0.31 -13.07
CA HIS A 103 7.12 0.76 -14.04
C HIS A 103 8.34 1.01 -14.92
N ARG A 104 9.52 1.11 -14.31
CA ARG A 104 10.77 1.40 -15.00
C ARG A 104 11.90 0.60 -14.36
N VAL A 105 12.86 0.20 -15.20
CA VAL A 105 14.12 -0.40 -14.74
C VAL A 105 15.29 0.48 -15.20
N ASP A 106 16.06 0.92 -14.22
CA ASP A 106 17.32 1.61 -14.39
C ASP A 106 18.49 0.67 -14.09
N ALA A 107 19.42 0.61 -15.04
CA ALA A 107 20.61 -0.23 -14.98
C ALA A 107 21.89 0.59 -15.20
N THR A 108 21.83 1.93 -15.14
CA THR A 108 23.01 2.78 -15.35
C THR A 108 24.03 2.64 -14.22
N ALA A 109 23.60 2.17 -13.05
CA ALA A 109 24.47 1.87 -11.92
C ALA A 109 25.13 0.47 -12.01
N LEU A 110 24.86 -0.30 -13.08
CA LEU A 110 25.60 -1.54 -13.35
C LEU A 110 26.92 -1.24 -14.07
N VAL A 111 28.02 -1.66 -13.45
CA VAL A 111 29.37 -1.57 -14.04
C VAL A 111 29.60 -2.79 -14.92
N ILE A 112 30.04 -2.58 -16.15
CA ILE A 112 30.44 -3.67 -17.05
C ILE A 112 31.95 -3.92 -16.85
N GLU A 113 32.31 -5.07 -16.29
CA GLU A 113 33.70 -5.38 -15.90
C GLU A 113 34.67 -5.38 -17.08
N GLY A 114 34.20 -5.74 -18.29
CA GLY A 114 34.98 -5.67 -19.52
C GLY A 114 34.93 -4.33 -20.26
N GLY A 115 34.22 -3.33 -19.75
CA GLY A 115 33.92 -2.07 -20.44
C GLY A 115 34.95 -0.94 -20.26
N ALA A 116 35.97 -1.15 -19.44
CA ALA A 116 37.09 -0.20 -19.29
C ALA A 116 38.23 -0.56 -20.25
N ARG A 117 38.12 -0.11 -21.51
CA ARG A 117 39.21 0.31 -22.42
C ARG A 117 38.72 0.29 -23.88
N ARG A 118 38.35 1.46 -24.41
CA ARG A 118 38.79 1.97 -25.72
C ARG A 118 38.85 3.48 -25.67
#